data_AF-A0A2P2IAV3-F1
#
_entry.id   AF-A0A2P2IAV3-F1
#
_cell.length_a   1.000
_cell.length_b   1.000
_cell.length_c   1.000
_cell.angle_alpha   90.00
_cell.angle_beta   90.00
_cell.angle_gamma   90.00
#
_symmetry.space_group_name_H-M   'P 1'
#
loop_
_entity.id
_entity.type
_entity.pdbx_description
1 polymer ?
#
loop_
_entity_poly.entity_id
_entity_poly.type
_entity_poly.pdbx_seq_one_letter_code
_entity_poly.pdbx_strand_id
1 'polypeptide(L)'
;IKDELQESGVNVSLSTVSNILHKAGLRGRRPRKTPLLKHYHLKNRLKFARENLDKSSCYWSSVLWSDETKIELFGQNETKHVFRKTGERNHPKNTVPTVKHGGGSIMLWGSFSATGVGSLHRINGIMKKEDYLKILDTYFKRDAEKLDLGRRWDLSARPGS
;
A
#
# COMPACT_ATOMS: atom_id res chain seq x y z
N ILE A 1 -3.88 28.39 -9.22
CA ILE A 1 -3.17 29.46 -8.46
C ILE A 1 -2.70 30.59 -9.35
N LYS A 2 -1.72 30.42 -10.26
CA LYS A 2 -1.33 31.53 -11.14
C LYS A 2 -2.48 31.97 -12.05
N ASP A 3 -3.09 31.01 -12.73
CA ASP A 3 -4.18 31.28 -13.68
C ASP A 3 -5.43 31.83 -12.95
N GLU A 4 -5.79 31.26 -11.80
CA GLU A 4 -6.86 31.78 -10.91
C GLU A 4 -6.62 33.21 -10.41
N LEU A 5 -5.37 33.57 -10.09
CA LEU A 5 -5.03 34.95 -9.66
C LEU A 5 -5.06 35.93 -10.84
N GLN A 6 -4.71 35.45 -12.03
CA GLN A 6 -4.75 36.22 -13.26
C GLN A 6 -6.20 36.52 -13.68
N GLU A 7 -7.14 35.58 -13.46
CA GLU A 7 -8.59 35.79 -13.61
C GLU A 7 -9.15 36.83 -12.62
N SER A 8 -8.58 36.92 -11.41
CA SER A 8 -8.94 37.96 -10.43
C SER A 8 -8.34 39.34 -10.70
N GLY A 9 -7.73 39.55 -11.88
CA GLY A 9 -7.12 40.83 -12.29
C GLY A 9 -5.76 41.12 -11.67
N VAL A 10 -5.17 40.17 -10.94
CA VAL A 10 -3.89 40.33 -10.25
C VAL A 10 -2.79 39.67 -11.08
N ASN A 11 -2.02 40.48 -11.80
CA ASN A 11 -0.88 39.99 -12.58
C ASN A 11 0.32 39.72 -11.67
N VAL A 12 0.59 38.45 -11.39
CA VAL A 12 1.70 38.02 -10.51
C VAL A 12 2.65 37.08 -11.24
N SER A 13 3.94 37.30 -11.01
CA SER A 13 4.99 36.38 -11.48
C SER A 13 4.99 35.09 -10.64
N LEU A 14 5.46 34.00 -11.26
CA LEU A 14 5.67 32.72 -10.56
C LEU A 14 6.63 32.86 -9.36
N SER A 15 7.62 33.75 -9.47
CA SER A 15 8.56 34.03 -8.38
C SER A 15 7.88 34.69 -7.19
N THR A 16 6.96 35.64 -7.41
CA THR A 16 6.16 36.26 -6.34
C THR A 16 5.31 35.23 -5.62
N VAL A 17 4.61 34.35 -6.37
CA VAL A 17 3.81 33.25 -5.79
C VAL A 17 4.70 32.30 -4.96
N SER A 18 5.84 31.88 -5.49
CA SER A 18 6.78 31.00 -4.80
C SER A 18 7.33 31.62 -3.51
N ASN A 19 7.70 32.89 -3.56
CA ASN A 19 8.22 33.63 -2.41
C ASN A 19 7.17 33.77 -1.30
N ILE A 20 5.91 34.03 -1.64
CA ILE A 20 4.80 34.12 -0.67
C ILE A 20 4.57 32.75 -0.02
N LEU A 21 4.52 31.68 -0.82
CA LEU A 21 4.37 30.31 -0.30
C LEU A 21 5.52 29.93 0.64
N HIS A 22 6.76 30.26 0.27
CA HIS A 22 7.93 30.04 1.12
C HIS A 22 7.90 30.86 2.41
N LYS A 23 7.48 32.12 2.35
CA LYS A 23 7.25 32.96 3.55
C LYS A 23 6.18 32.35 4.48
N ALA A 24 5.16 31.73 3.92
CA ALA A 24 4.14 30.98 4.67
C ALA A 24 4.60 29.60 5.16
N GLY A 25 5.86 29.21 4.89
CA GLY A 25 6.44 27.92 5.28
C GLY A 25 6.00 26.73 4.42
N LEU A 26 5.33 26.98 3.29
CA LEU A 26 4.86 25.95 2.37
C LEU A 26 5.93 25.68 1.32
N ARG A 27 6.27 24.41 1.12
CA ARG A 27 7.21 24.01 0.05
C ARG A 27 6.59 22.90 -0.80
N GLY A 28 6.88 22.93 -2.09
CA GLY A 28 6.53 21.85 -3.01
C GLY A 28 7.21 20.55 -2.60
N ARG A 29 6.42 19.49 -2.44
CA ARG A 29 6.89 18.14 -2.07
C ARG A 29 6.09 17.09 -2.82
N ARG A 30 6.69 15.92 -3.06
CA ARG A 30 5.94 14.76 -3.55
C ARG A 30 4.94 14.31 -2.47
N PRO A 31 3.65 14.15 -2.80
CA PRO A 31 2.66 13.63 -1.87
C PRO A 31 3.00 12.19 -1.51
N ARG A 32 2.61 11.78 -0.31
CA ARG A 32 2.74 10.37 0.08
C ARG A 32 1.61 9.61 -0.61
N LYS A 33 1.94 8.53 -1.32
CA LYS A 33 0.94 7.57 -1.80
C LYS A 33 0.48 6.73 -0.62
N THR A 34 -0.81 6.76 -0.31
CA THR A 34 -1.39 5.95 0.78
C THR A 34 -2.71 5.33 0.33
N PRO A 35 -3.04 4.12 0.81
CA PRO A 35 -4.40 3.60 0.64
C PRO A 35 -5.38 4.51 1.38
N LEU A 36 -6.57 4.69 0.82
CA LEU A 36 -7.66 5.36 1.51
C LEU A 36 -8.20 4.42 2.59
N LEU A 37 -7.91 4.73 3.86
CA LEU A 37 -8.37 3.95 4.99
C LEU A 37 -9.61 4.61 5.60
N LYS A 38 -10.69 3.84 5.75
CA LYS A 38 -11.87 4.25 6.51
C LYS A 38 -11.56 4.20 8.02
N HIS A 39 -12.36 4.90 8.82
CA HIS A 39 -12.15 4.96 10.27
C HIS A 39 -12.12 3.57 10.93
N TYR A 40 -12.99 2.64 10.51
CA TYR A 40 -12.98 1.28 11.03
C TYR A 40 -11.71 0.50 10.67
N HIS A 41 -11.11 0.72 9.49
CA HIS A 41 -9.81 0.13 9.13
C HIS A 41 -8.72 0.59 10.10
N LEU A 42 -8.70 1.88 10.45
CA LEU A 42 -7.73 2.40 11.42
C LEU A 42 -7.90 1.74 12.79
N LYS A 43 -9.15 1.63 13.27
CA LYS A 43 -9.46 0.97 14.55
C LYS A 43 -9.03 -0.49 14.57
N ASN A 44 -9.37 -1.25 13.52
CA ASN A 44 -9.03 -2.68 13.43
C ASN A 44 -7.53 -2.91 13.32
N ARG A 45 -6.83 -2.10 12.52
CA ARG A 45 -5.36 -2.19 12.40
C ARG A 45 -4.66 -1.84 13.71
N LEU A 46 -5.14 -0.83 14.44
CA LEU A 46 -4.59 -0.47 15.74
C LEU A 46 -4.84 -1.56 16.77
N LYS A 47 -6.04 -2.16 16.77
CA LYS A 47 -6.37 -3.30 17.63
C LYS A 47 -5.44 -4.48 17.37
N PHE A 48 -5.30 -4.89 16.10
CA PHE A 48 -4.40 -5.96 15.68
C PHE A 48 -2.94 -5.69 16.10
N ALA A 49 -2.45 -4.46 15.89
CA ALA A 49 -1.08 -4.09 16.27
C ALA A 49 -0.84 -4.19 17.79
N ARG A 50 -1.83 -3.77 18.60
CA ARG A 50 -1.75 -3.89 20.07
C ARG A 50 -1.79 -5.35 20.53
N GLU A 51 -2.69 -6.16 19.96
CA GLU A 51 -2.84 -7.58 20.32
C GLU A 51 -1.63 -8.43 19.95
N ASN A 52 -0.85 -8.00 18.95
CA ASN A 52 0.31 -8.73 18.46
C ASN A 52 1.65 -8.09 18.82
N LEU A 53 1.66 -7.03 19.65
CA LEU A 53 2.88 -6.28 19.99
C LEU A 53 3.90 -7.14 20.74
N ASP A 54 3.42 -7.95 21.68
CA ASP A 54 4.26 -8.76 22.58
C ASP A 54 4.50 -10.18 22.04
N LYS A 55 4.15 -10.46 20.78
CA LYS A 55 4.39 -11.75 20.15
C LYS A 55 5.89 -11.98 19.96
N SER A 56 6.35 -13.17 20.35
CA SER A 56 7.76 -13.53 20.27
C SER A 56 8.25 -13.65 18.83
N SER A 57 9.56 -13.54 18.63
CA SER A 57 10.17 -13.79 17.31
C SER A 57 9.84 -15.20 16.81
N CYS A 58 9.82 -16.21 17.68
CA CYS A 58 9.47 -17.59 17.31
C CYS A 58 8.06 -17.70 16.73
N TYR A 59 7.10 -16.97 17.31
CA TYR A 59 5.74 -16.90 16.76
C TYR A 59 5.76 -16.34 15.34
N TRP A 60 6.43 -15.20 15.12
CA TRP A 60 6.52 -14.60 13.78
C TRP A 60 7.27 -15.47 12.79
N SER A 61 8.25 -16.27 13.25
CA SER A 61 8.95 -17.24 12.42
C SER A 61 8.08 -18.41 11.97
N SER A 62 7.01 -18.74 12.71
CA SER A 62 6.04 -19.77 12.34
C SER A 62 4.87 -19.29 11.48
N VAL A 63 4.79 -17.99 11.17
CA VAL A 63 3.70 -17.44 10.35
C VAL A 63 4.01 -17.62 8.85
N LEU A 64 3.07 -18.22 8.13
CA LEU A 64 3.06 -18.21 6.68
C LEU A 64 2.22 -17.02 6.18
N TRP A 65 2.91 -16.06 5.57
CA TRP A 65 2.30 -14.89 4.97
C TRP A 65 1.90 -15.21 3.53
N SER A 66 0.72 -14.78 3.09
CA SER A 66 0.30 -14.85 1.70
C SER A 66 -0.39 -13.56 1.28
N ASP A 67 -0.21 -13.15 0.03
CA ASP A 67 -0.87 -11.97 -0.53
C ASP A 67 -0.95 -12.08 -2.06
N GLU A 68 -1.91 -11.37 -2.64
CA GLU A 68 -1.98 -11.16 -4.08
C GLU A 68 -1.33 -9.83 -4.46
N THR A 69 -0.56 -9.85 -5.53
CA THR A 69 -0.02 -8.63 -6.13
C THR A 69 -0.43 -8.52 -7.60
N LYS A 70 -0.87 -7.32 -7.97
CA LYS A 70 -1.09 -6.91 -9.35
C LYS A 70 0.10 -6.07 -9.80
N ILE A 71 0.90 -6.63 -10.71
CA ILE A 71 2.01 -5.93 -11.37
C ILE A 71 1.48 -5.36 -12.68
N GLU A 72 1.52 -4.04 -12.80
CA GLU A 72 1.10 -3.32 -14.01
C GLU A 72 2.27 -3.18 -14.95
N LEU A 73 2.04 -3.39 -16.25
CA LEU A 73 3.09 -3.30 -17.27
C LEU A 73 3.47 -1.84 -17.56
N PHE A 74 2.53 -0.91 -17.38
CA PHE A 74 2.73 0.51 -17.59
C PHE A 74 2.25 1.27 -16.34
N GLY A 75 3.18 1.90 -15.61
CA GLY A 75 2.86 2.73 -14.46
C GLY A 75 2.52 4.17 -14.87
N GLN A 76 1.54 4.81 -14.22
CA GLN A 76 1.35 6.25 -14.35
C GLN A 76 2.54 7.01 -13.72
N ASN A 77 3.33 7.67 -14.58
CA ASN A 77 4.50 8.47 -14.22
C ASN A 77 4.17 9.96 -13.94
N GLU A 78 2.90 10.31 -13.72
CA GLU A 78 2.55 11.68 -13.39
C GLU A 78 2.86 11.99 -11.92
N THR A 79 3.98 12.69 -11.70
CA THR A 79 4.39 13.12 -10.36
C THR A 79 3.70 14.43 -10.00
N LYS A 80 2.52 14.34 -9.38
CA LYS A 80 1.85 15.52 -8.77
C LYS A 80 2.66 16.03 -7.57
N HIS A 81 2.72 17.34 -7.37
CA HIS A 81 3.36 17.96 -6.20
C HIS A 81 2.28 18.58 -5.29
N VAL A 82 2.49 18.52 -3.98
CA VAL A 82 1.66 19.19 -2.97
C VAL A 82 2.51 20.22 -2.23
N PHE A 83 1.95 21.39 -1.95
CA PHE A 83 2.58 22.39 -1.10
C PHE A 83 2.16 22.15 0.35
N ARG A 84 3.12 21.86 1.24
CA ARG A 84 2.86 21.57 2.65
C ARG A 84 3.98 22.07 3.58
N LYS A 85 3.67 22.18 4.87
CA LYS A 85 4.68 22.45 5.90
C LYS A 85 5.43 21.18 6.29
N THR A 86 6.58 21.34 6.96
CA THR A 86 7.30 20.23 7.60
C THR A 86 6.43 19.59 8.67
N GLY A 87 6.41 18.27 8.77
CA GLY A 87 5.59 17.51 9.74
C GLY A 87 4.20 17.10 9.22
N GLU A 88 3.62 17.81 8.26
CA GLU A 88 2.28 17.49 7.73
C GLU A 88 2.27 16.35 6.68
N ARG A 89 3.32 15.53 6.64
CA ARG A 89 3.52 14.52 5.58
C ARG A 89 2.38 13.52 5.46
N ASN A 90 1.78 13.15 6.60
CA ASN A 90 0.75 12.12 6.70
C ASN A 90 -0.68 12.68 6.74
N HIS A 91 -0.85 14.01 6.65
CA HIS A 91 -2.18 14.60 6.65
C HIS A 91 -2.94 14.17 5.39
N PRO A 92 -4.22 13.74 5.46
CA PRO A 92 -4.97 13.23 4.30
C PRO A 92 -4.92 14.14 3.05
N LYS A 93 -5.07 15.46 3.23
CA LYS A 93 -4.93 16.50 2.18
C LYS A 93 -3.57 16.52 1.46
N ASN A 94 -2.52 15.98 2.07
CA ASN A 94 -1.14 15.94 1.58
C ASN A 94 -0.73 14.55 1.03
N THR A 95 -1.71 13.65 0.90
CA THR A 95 -1.54 12.30 0.37
C THR A 95 -2.38 12.13 -0.89
N VAL A 96 -1.93 11.27 -1.80
CA VAL A 96 -2.68 10.93 -3.01
C VAL A 96 -3.06 9.46 -2.94
N PRO A 97 -4.33 9.11 -3.22
CA PRO A 97 -4.74 7.71 -3.27
C PRO A 97 -3.97 6.96 -4.35
N THR A 98 -3.62 5.71 -4.05
CA THR A 98 -3.01 4.84 -5.05
C THR A 98 -4.12 4.23 -5.90
N VAL A 99 -4.42 4.84 -7.05
CA VAL A 99 -5.27 4.24 -8.09
C VAL A 99 -4.38 3.64 -9.18
N LYS A 100 -4.77 2.47 -9.68
CA LYS A 100 -4.02 1.59 -10.57
C LYS A 100 -4.86 1.35 -11.84
N HIS A 101 -4.52 1.99 -12.96
CA HIS A 101 -5.27 1.88 -14.22
C HIS A 101 -4.35 1.90 -15.45
N GLY A 102 -4.62 1.00 -16.41
CA GLY A 102 -4.10 1.05 -17.79
C GLY A 102 -3.01 0.04 -18.14
N GLY A 103 -2.94 -0.38 -19.41
CA GLY A 103 -1.76 -1.04 -20.00
C GLY A 103 -1.61 -2.55 -19.81
N GLY A 104 -2.57 -3.22 -19.19
CA GLY A 104 -2.48 -4.65 -18.89
C GLY A 104 -1.68 -4.94 -17.62
N SER A 105 -1.96 -6.08 -16.99
CA SER A 105 -1.37 -6.44 -15.70
C SER A 105 -1.30 -7.95 -15.52
N ILE A 106 -0.28 -8.42 -14.81
CA ILE A 106 -0.24 -9.78 -14.29
C ILE A 106 -0.68 -9.78 -12.82
N MET A 107 -1.51 -10.74 -12.47
CA MET A 107 -1.91 -10.99 -11.09
C MET A 107 -1.17 -12.23 -10.59
N LEU A 108 -0.50 -12.11 -9.45
CA LEU A 108 0.28 -13.17 -8.84
C LEU A 108 -0.22 -13.39 -7.42
N TRP A 109 -0.32 -14.64 -7.00
CA TRP A 109 -0.40 -15.04 -5.60
C TRP A 109 0.97 -15.52 -5.16
N GLY A 110 1.39 -15.14 -3.97
CA GLY A 110 2.62 -15.67 -3.38
C GLY A 110 2.51 -15.87 -1.89
N SER A 111 3.32 -16.78 -1.37
CA SER A 111 3.50 -16.98 0.07
C SER A 111 4.97 -16.86 0.47
N PHE A 112 5.23 -16.53 1.73
CA PHE A 112 6.57 -16.50 2.32
C PHE A 112 6.50 -16.60 3.85
N SER A 113 7.60 -17.00 4.46
CA SER A 113 7.78 -17.03 5.92
C SER A 113 9.12 -16.40 6.29
N ALA A 114 9.47 -16.42 7.58
CA ALA A 114 10.81 -16.01 8.01
C ALA A 114 11.93 -16.91 7.47
N THR A 115 11.62 -18.16 7.09
CA THR A 115 12.60 -19.15 6.61
C THR A 115 12.82 -19.05 5.10
N GLY A 116 11.91 -18.43 4.35
CA GLY A 116 12.10 -18.22 2.92
C GLY A 116 10.83 -17.93 2.14
N VAL A 117 10.93 -18.06 0.82
CA VAL A 117 9.83 -17.80 -0.12
C VAL A 117 9.12 -19.12 -0.47
N GLY A 118 7.80 -19.09 -0.38
CA GLY A 118 6.92 -20.19 -0.79
C GLY A 118 6.68 -20.18 -2.30
N SER A 119 5.50 -20.65 -2.71
CA SER A 119 5.13 -20.72 -4.13
C SER A 119 4.71 -19.35 -4.66
N LEU A 120 5.01 -19.11 -5.94
CA LEU A 120 4.51 -17.95 -6.69
C LEU A 120 3.65 -18.47 -7.84
N HIS A 121 2.36 -18.12 -7.82
CA HIS A 121 1.38 -18.61 -8.77
C HIS A 121 0.79 -17.47 -9.60
N ARG A 122 0.84 -17.60 -10.92
CA ARG A 122 0.21 -16.63 -11.82
C ARG A 122 -1.29 -16.93 -11.92
N ILE A 123 -2.10 -15.91 -11.62
CA ILE A 123 -3.54 -15.96 -11.78
C ILE A 123 -3.90 -15.42 -13.16
N ASN A 124 -4.68 -16.19 -13.92
CA ASN A 124 -5.16 -15.80 -15.22
C ASN A 124 -6.47 -15.01 -15.09
N GLY A 125 -6.41 -13.70 -15.35
CA GLY A 125 -7.57 -12.81 -15.26
C GLY A 125 -7.81 -12.26 -13.86
N ILE A 126 -9.08 -12.01 -13.53
CA ILE A 126 -9.50 -11.52 -12.22
C ILE A 126 -9.64 -12.73 -11.29
N MET A 127 -8.96 -12.71 -10.14
CA MET A 127 -9.09 -13.75 -9.12
C MET A 127 -10.53 -13.83 -8.60
N LYS A 128 -11.15 -15.00 -8.75
CA LYS A 128 -12.42 -15.31 -8.08
C LYS A 128 -12.16 -16.00 -6.75
N LYS A 129 -13.19 -16.02 -5.90
CA LYS A 129 -13.12 -16.69 -4.59
C LYS A 129 -12.76 -18.17 -4.73
N GLU A 130 -13.30 -18.84 -5.75
CA GLU A 130 -13.07 -20.27 -6.00
C GLU A 130 -11.62 -20.53 -6.40
N ASP A 131 -11.03 -19.64 -7.21
CA ASP A 131 -9.61 -19.73 -7.61
C ASP A 131 -8.71 -19.54 -6.39
N TYR A 132 -9.05 -18.59 -5.52
CA TYR A 132 -8.32 -18.37 -4.26
C TYR A 132 -8.36 -19.59 -3.35
N LEU A 133 -9.54 -20.19 -3.14
CA LEU A 133 -9.66 -21.40 -2.31
C LEU A 133 -8.88 -22.59 -2.90
N LYS A 134 -8.88 -22.74 -4.23
CA LYS A 134 -8.07 -23.77 -4.90
C LYS A 134 -6.57 -23.54 -4.72
N ILE A 135 -6.11 -22.29 -4.88
CA ILE A 135 -4.71 -21.91 -4.68
C ILE A 135 -4.30 -22.20 -3.23
N LEU A 136 -5.12 -21.83 -2.25
CA LEU A 136 -4.85 -22.14 -0.86
C LEU A 136 -4.79 -23.65 -0.63
N ASP A 137 -5.79 -24.43 -1.05
CA ASP A 137 -5.76 -25.87 -0.80
C ASP A 137 -4.57 -26.57 -1.48
N THR A 138 -4.17 -26.10 -2.67
CA THR A 138 -3.08 -26.68 -3.47
C THR A 138 -1.69 -26.30 -2.96
N TYR A 139 -1.44 -25.01 -2.70
CA TYR A 139 -0.10 -24.49 -2.44
C TYR A 139 0.17 -24.24 -0.96
N PHE A 140 -0.84 -23.92 -0.17
CA PHE A 140 -0.63 -23.44 1.19
C PHE A 140 -0.04 -24.49 2.12
N LYS A 141 -0.61 -25.71 2.13
CA LYS A 141 -0.07 -26.83 2.93
C LYS A 141 1.35 -27.20 2.47
N ARG A 142 1.53 -27.27 1.15
CA ARG A 142 2.82 -27.58 0.54
C ARG A 142 3.90 -26.55 0.89
N ASP A 143 3.55 -25.27 0.90
CA ASP A 143 4.48 -24.19 1.24
C ASP A 143 4.82 -24.21 2.73
N ALA A 144 3.85 -24.50 3.61
CA ALA A 144 4.11 -24.63 5.04
C ALA A 144 5.05 -25.81 5.36
N GLU A 145 4.88 -26.94 4.67
CA GLU A 145 5.78 -28.10 4.76
C GLU A 145 7.16 -27.78 4.18
N LYS A 146 7.23 -27.18 2.98
CA LYS A 146 8.48 -26.80 2.32
C LYS A 146 9.31 -25.82 3.16
N LEU A 147 8.65 -24.91 3.87
CA LEU A 147 9.28 -23.88 4.69
C LEU A 147 9.54 -24.33 6.13
N ASP A 148 9.31 -25.62 6.42
CA ASP A 148 9.53 -26.28 7.71
C ASP A 148 8.89 -25.54 8.89
N LEU A 149 7.65 -25.07 8.72
CA LEU A 149 6.93 -24.33 9.76
C LEU A 149 6.36 -25.24 10.86
N GLY A 150 6.72 -26.53 10.87
CA GLY A 150 6.24 -27.53 11.82
C GLY A 150 4.75 -27.88 11.66
N ARG A 151 4.15 -28.52 12.68
CA ARG A 151 2.73 -28.97 12.65
C ARG A 151 1.73 -27.89 13.09
N ARG A 152 2.20 -26.76 13.61
CA ARG A 152 1.37 -25.68 14.16
C ARG A 152 1.85 -24.35 13.61
N TRP A 153 1.28 -23.97 12.48
CA TRP A 153 1.48 -22.68 11.83
C TRP A 153 0.16 -21.92 11.79
N ASP A 154 0.24 -20.60 11.91
CA ASP A 154 -0.92 -19.71 11.86
C ASP A 154 -1.02 -19.04 10.49
N LEU A 155 -2.21 -19.07 9.89
CA LEU A 155 -2.50 -18.30 8.67
C LEU A 155 -2.85 -16.87 9.06
N SER A 156 -2.01 -15.90 8.67
CA SER A 156 -2.37 -14.50 8.75
C SER A 156 -2.88 -14.00 7.40
N ALA A 157 -4.19 -13.87 7.25
CA ALA A 157 -4.78 -13.06 6.17
C ALA A 157 -4.80 -11.57 6.58
N ARG A 158 -4.77 -10.66 5.61
CA ARG A 158 -4.90 -9.22 5.90
C ARG A 158 -6.14 -8.95 6.76
N PRO A 159 -6.04 -8.25 7.89
CA PRO A 159 -7.21 -7.80 8.64
C PRO A 159 -7.94 -6.72 7.86
N GLY A 160 -9.03 -7.08 7.19
CA GLY A 160 -10.03 -6.17 6.62
C GLY A 160 -9.53 -5.29 5.46
N SER A 161 -9.68 -5.78 4.24
CA SER A 161 -9.90 -4.97 3.03
C SER A 161 -11.33 -4.45 2.97
#